data_AF-A0A7K2N4Z2-F1
#
_entry.id   AF-A0A7K2N4Z2-F1
#
_cell.length_a   1.000
_cell.length_b   1.000
_cell.length_c   1.000
_cell.angle_alpha   90.00
_cell.angle_beta   90.00
_cell.angle_gamma   90.00
#
_symmetry.space_group_name_H-M   'P 1'
#
loop_
_entity.id
_entity.type
_entity.pdbx_description
1 polymer ?
#
loop_
_entity_poly.entity_id
_entity_poly.type
_entity_poly.pdbx_seq_one_letter_code
_entity_poly.pdbx_strand_id
1 'polypeptide(L)'
;SGELIDAARALRTGLVDEVLPEGELGKRVAEFTRVLASRSLLTQSAAKEFANGRTDRDAHWAAQARGSGDTAEGVAAFLERRRPRFGWSGPTSG
;
A
#
# COMPACT_ATOMS: atom_id res chain seq x y z
N SER A 1 -15.28 -28.82 -0.24
CA SER A 1 -16.53 -29.03 0.51
C SER A 1 -17.52 -27.90 0.32
N GLY A 2 -17.10 -26.63 0.14
CA GLY A 2 -18.04 -25.50 0.05
C GLY A 2 -18.67 -25.12 1.41
N GLU A 3 -18.04 -25.54 2.50
CA GLU A 3 -18.51 -25.30 3.87
C GLU A 3 -18.37 -23.81 4.22
N LEU A 4 -19.39 -23.25 4.88
CA LEU A 4 -19.29 -21.92 5.47
C LEU A 4 -18.32 -21.93 6.66
N ILE A 5 -17.52 -20.88 6.78
CA ILE A 5 -16.59 -20.70 7.90
C ILE A 5 -16.91 -19.41 8.65
N ASP A 6 -16.68 -19.42 9.95
CA ASP A 6 -16.79 -18.21 10.76
C ASP A 6 -15.57 -17.29 10.59
N ALA A 7 -15.68 -16.05 11.10
CA ALA A 7 -14.62 -15.05 11.01
C ALA A 7 -13.33 -15.50 11.73
N ALA A 8 -13.44 -16.26 12.82
CA ALA A 8 -12.29 -16.73 13.58
C ALA A 8 -11.48 -17.78 12.80
N ARG A 9 -12.16 -18.70 12.10
CA ARG A 9 -11.54 -19.65 11.19
C ARG A 9 -10.95 -18.93 9.98
N ALA A 10 -11.69 -17.99 9.37
CA ALA A 10 -11.20 -17.19 8.25
C ALA A 10 -9.88 -16.47 8.58
N LEU A 11 -9.76 -15.86 9.76
CA LEU A 11 -8.54 -15.20 10.22
C LEU A 11 -7.38 -16.19 10.39
N ARG A 12 -7.61 -17.30 11.12
CA ARG A 12 -6.55 -18.29 11.39
C ARG A 12 -6.05 -18.99 10.13
N THR A 13 -6.88 -19.09 9.09
CA THR A 13 -6.49 -19.68 7.80
C THR A 13 -5.96 -18.66 6.78
N GLY A 14 -5.87 -17.37 7.15
CA GLY A 14 -5.37 -16.31 6.27
C GLY A 14 -6.32 -15.90 5.15
N LEU A 15 -7.62 -16.17 5.28
CA LEU A 15 -8.63 -15.68 4.31
C LEU A 15 -8.92 -14.19 4.50
N VAL A 16 -8.78 -13.70 5.74
CA VAL A 16 -8.88 -12.29 6.10
C VAL A 16 -7.69 -11.91 6.98
N ASP A 17 -7.24 -10.66 6.88
CA ASP A 17 -6.10 -10.15 7.66
C ASP A 17 -6.51 -9.68 9.07
N GLU A 18 -7.78 -9.32 9.28
CA GLU A 18 -8.26 -8.69 10.51
C GLU A 18 -9.74 -9.01 10.77
N VAL A 19 -10.10 -9.20 12.04
CA VAL A 19 -11.49 -9.37 12.51
C VAL A 19 -11.72 -8.36 13.63
N LEU A 20 -12.86 -7.65 13.55
CA LEU A 20 -13.18 -6.55 14.44
C LEU A 20 -14.50 -6.83 15.19
N PRO A 21 -14.68 -6.26 16.39
CA PRO A 21 -15.99 -6.11 17.01
C PRO A 21 -17.00 -5.43 16.08
N GLU A 22 -18.28 -5.73 16.30
CA GLU A 22 -19.37 -5.09 15.58
C GLU A 22 -19.34 -3.57 15.73
N GLY A 23 -19.57 -2.85 14.62
CA GLY A 23 -19.55 -1.39 14.59
C GLY A 23 -18.17 -0.74 14.42
N GLU A 24 -17.06 -1.47 14.53
CA GLU A 24 -15.71 -0.86 14.46
C GLU A 24 -15.12 -0.78 13.04
N LEU A 25 -15.72 -1.48 12.06
CA LEU A 25 -15.20 -1.56 10.69
C LEU A 25 -14.99 -0.19 10.05
N GLY A 26 -15.98 0.71 10.16
CA GLY A 26 -15.91 2.04 9.53
C GLY A 26 -14.73 2.86 10.05
N LYS A 27 -14.51 2.84 11.38
CA LYS A 27 -13.37 3.53 12.01
C LYS A 27 -12.04 2.95 11.53
N ARG A 28 -11.91 1.61 11.54
CA ARG A 28 -10.69 0.94 11.15
C ARG A 28 -10.32 1.19 9.68
N VAL A 29 -11.31 1.19 8.79
CA VAL A 29 -11.13 1.53 7.37
C VAL A 29 -10.67 2.98 7.21
N ALA A 30 -11.27 3.94 7.92
CA ALA A 30 -10.86 5.34 7.87
C ALA A 30 -9.43 5.56 8.39
N GLU A 31 -9.03 4.84 9.44
CA GLU A 31 -7.64 4.84 9.93
C GLU A 31 -6.68 4.24 8.92
N PHE A 32 -7.00 3.08 8.36
CA PHE A 32 -6.12 2.40 7.41
C PHE A 32 -5.92 3.22 6.13
N THR A 33 -7.01 3.74 5.56
CA THR A 33 -6.95 4.54 4.33
C THR A 33 -6.17 5.84 4.53
N ARG A 34 -6.27 6.49 5.70
CA ARG A 34 -5.39 7.62 6.04
C ARG A 34 -3.91 7.25 6.07
N VAL A 35 -3.58 6.05 6.56
CA VAL A 35 -2.20 5.56 6.50
C VAL A 35 -1.78 5.36 5.04
N LEU A 36 -2.57 4.64 4.23
CA LEU A 36 -2.24 4.40 2.81
C LEU A 36 -2.06 5.70 2.02
N ALA A 37 -2.94 6.69 2.22
CA ALA A 37 -2.89 7.99 1.57
C ALA A 37 -1.67 8.85 1.99
N SER A 38 -1.05 8.54 3.13
CA SER A 38 0.18 9.22 3.59
C SER A 38 1.48 8.61 3.05
N ARG A 39 1.41 7.46 2.36
CA ARG A 39 2.57 6.77 1.79
C ARG A 39 2.72 7.08 0.31
N SER A 40 3.92 6.87 -0.23
CA SER A 40 4.14 7.00 -1.68
C SER A 40 3.25 6.01 -2.42
N LEU A 41 2.42 6.53 -3.33
CA LEU A 41 1.62 5.69 -4.22
C LEU A 41 2.52 4.87 -5.15
N LEU A 42 3.68 5.43 -5.55
CA LEU A 42 4.66 4.73 -6.39
C LEU A 42 5.18 3.47 -5.72
N THR A 43 5.64 3.59 -4.47
CA THR A 43 6.13 2.43 -3.71
C THR A 43 5.03 1.39 -3.51
N GLN A 44 3.80 1.81 -3.20
CA GLN A 44 2.68 0.90 -3.01
C GLN A 44 2.31 0.17 -4.30
N SER A 45 2.32 0.85 -5.45
CA SER A 45 2.04 0.24 -6.75
C SER A 45 3.12 -0.78 -7.14
N ALA A 46 4.40 -0.41 -6.99
CA ALA A 46 5.52 -1.32 -7.27
C ALA A 46 5.48 -2.56 -6.38
N ALA A 47 5.32 -2.37 -5.06
CA ALA A 47 5.26 -3.46 -4.10
C ALA A 47 4.10 -4.43 -4.38
N LYS A 48 2.92 -3.92 -4.76
CA LYS A 48 1.77 -4.76 -5.13
C LYS A 48 2.02 -5.56 -6.40
N GLU A 49 2.63 -4.96 -7.42
CA GLU A 49 2.95 -5.68 -8.66
C GLU A 49 3.95 -6.82 -8.41
N PHE A 50 4.98 -6.58 -7.60
CA PHE A 50 5.93 -7.63 -7.20
C PHE A 50 5.30 -8.70 -6.30
N ALA A 51 4.47 -8.31 -5.33
CA ALA A 51 3.76 -9.26 -4.47
C ALA A 51 2.79 -10.17 -5.25
N ASN A 52 2.24 -9.67 -6.37
CA ASN A 52 1.45 -10.46 -7.31
C ASN A 52 2.28 -11.42 -8.18
N GLY A 53 3.60 -11.51 -7.95
CA GLY A 53 4.48 -12.49 -8.58
C GLY A 53 5.09 -12.03 -9.90
N ARG A 54 4.95 -10.76 -10.29
CA ARG A 54 5.56 -10.26 -11.52
C ARG A 54 7.04 -9.97 -11.30
N THR A 55 7.91 -10.49 -12.17
CA THR A 55 9.38 -10.44 -12.01
C THR A 55 10.11 -9.65 -13.10
N ASP A 56 9.43 -9.14 -14.11
CA ASP A 56 10.01 -8.45 -15.28
C ASP A 56 9.93 -6.91 -15.19
N ARG A 57 9.75 -6.36 -13.99
CA ARG A 57 9.37 -4.94 -13.80
C ARG A 57 10.39 -4.05 -13.11
N ASP A 58 11.55 -4.58 -12.75
CA ASP A 58 12.58 -3.84 -12.01
C ASP A 58 13.02 -2.57 -12.74
N ALA A 59 13.38 -2.68 -14.02
CA ALA A 59 13.83 -1.54 -14.81
C ALA A 59 12.75 -0.46 -14.97
N HIS A 60 11.49 -0.87 -15.10
CA HIS A 60 10.36 0.04 -15.20
C HIS A 60 10.16 0.82 -13.89
N TRP A 61 10.08 0.13 -12.75
CA TRP A 61 9.86 0.79 -11.47
C TRP A 61 11.05 1.65 -11.05
N ALA A 62 12.28 1.24 -11.40
CA ALA A 62 13.46 2.07 -11.22
C ALA A 62 13.40 3.37 -12.05
N ALA A 63 12.89 3.31 -13.29
CA ALA A 63 12.70 4.51 -14.11
C ALA A 63 11.63 5.44 -13.54
N GLN A 64 10.48 4.89 -13.10
CA GLN A 64 9.42 5.67 -12.45
C GLN A 64 9.93 6.35 -11.17
N ALA A 65 10.67 5.63 -10.32
CA ALA A 65 11.20 6.16 -9.06
C ALA A 65 12.22 7.30 -9.26
N ARG A 66 13.00 7.25 -10.35
CA ARG A 66 13.92 8.35 -10.74
C ARG A 66 13.16 9.58 -11.23
N GLY A 67 12.06 9.39 -11.96
CA GLY A 67 11.26 10.48 -12.54
C GLY A 67 10.27 11.13 -11.57
N SER A 68 9.92 10.49 -10.46
CA SER A 68 8.80 10.93 -9.60
C SER A 68 9.14 12.00 -8.56
N GLY A 69 10.41 12.13 -8.15
CA GLY A 69 10.80 12.97 -7.01
C GLY A 69 10.44 12.40 -5.63
N ASP A 70 9.55 11.40 -5.55
CA ASP A 70 9.10 10.77 -4.30
C ASP A 70 10.27 10.20 -3.48
N THR A 71 11.30 9.65 -4.15
CA THR A 71 12.48 9.12 -3.47
C THR A 71 13.24 10.21 -2.72
N ALA A 72 13.50 11.35 -3.38
CA ALA A 72 14.21 12.48 -2.78
C ALA A 72 13.39 13.10 -1.65
N GLU A 73 12.08 13.26 -1.85
CA GLU A 73 11.15 13.76 -0.84
C GLU A 73 11.09 12.86 0.39
N GLY A 74 11.05 11.52 0.21
CA GLY A 74 11.06 10.58 1.32
C GLY A 74 12.32 10.70 2.18
N VAL A 75 13.48 10.85 1.55
CA VAL A 75 14.76 11.06 2.25
C VAL A 75 14.76 12.41 2.98
N ALA A 76 14.37 13.50 2.30
CA ALA A 76 14.32 14.83 2.90
C ALA A 76 13.38 14.87 4.11
N ALA A 77 12.16 14.36 3.97
CA ALA A 77 11.16 14.33 5.04
C ALA A 77 11.63 13.54 6.26
N PHE A 78 12.34 12.43 6.05
CA PHE A 78 12.94 11.65 7.13
C PHE A 78 14.01 12.44 7.89
N LEU A 79 14.96 13.06 7.17
CA LEU A 79 16.03 13.87 7.76
C LEU A 79 15.49 15.10 8.50
N GLU A 80 14.45 15.72 7.95
CA GLU A 80 13.77 16.89 8.52
C GLU A 80 12.73 16.54 9.60
N ARG A 81 12.50 15.25 9.88
CA ARG A 81 11.49 14.75 10.84
C ARG A 81 10.07 15.30 10.59
N ARG A 82 9.70 15.43 9.32
CA ARG A 82 8.37 15.88 8.89
C ARG A 82 7.64 14.77 8.13
N ARG A 83 6.34 14.98 7.90
CA ARG A 83 5.58 14.09 7.00
C ARG A 83 6.01 14.35 5.54
N PRO A 84 6.21 13.29 4.74
CA PRO A 84 6.50 13.44 3.32
C PRO A 84 5.27 13.93 2.55
N ARG A 85 5.51 14.62 1.44
CA ARG A 85 4.53 15.15 0.49
C ARG A 85 4.80 14.51 -0.88
N PHE A 86 4.35 13.27 -1.04
CA PHE A 86 4.51 12.53 -2.28
C PHE A 86 3.62 13.09 -3.40
N GLY A 87 4.17 13.18 -4.61
CA GLY A 87 3.52 13.82 -5.75
C GLY A 87 3.17 12.86 -6.88
N TRP A 88 3.71 11.64 -6.88
CA TRP A 88 3.42 10.67 -7.93
C TRP A 88 1.97 10.16 -7.84
N SER A 89 1.20 10.36 -8.92
CA SER A 89 -0.23 10.02 -9.01
C SER A 89 -0.52 8.85 -9.95
N GLY A 90 0.51 8.18 -10.47
CA GLY A 90 0.40 7.12 -11.47
C GLY A 90 1.27 7.39 -12.69
N PRO A 91 1.39 6.43 -13.62
CA PRO A 91 1.96 6.71 -14.93
C PRO A 91 1.14 7.83 -15.58
N THR A 92 1.79 8.91 -15.99
CA THR A 92 1.14 9.87 -16.89
C THR A 92 0.76 9.10 -18.15
N SER A 93 -0.53 9.06 -18.48
CA SER A 93 -0.96 8.57 -19.79
C SER A 93 -0.25 9.42 -20.84
N GLY A 94 0.68 8.80 -21.58
CA GLY A 94 1.26 9.37 -22.78
C GLY A 94 0.28 9.30 -23.94
#